data_AF-A0A0N0T6L4-F1
#
_entry.id   AF-A0A0N0T6L4-F1
#
_cell.length_a   1.000
_cell.length_b   1.000
_cell.length_c   1.000
_cell.angle_alpha   90.00
_cell.angle_beta   90.00
_cell.angle_gamma   90.00
#
_symmetry.space_group_name_H-M   'P 1'
#
loop_
_entity.id
_entity.type
_entity.pdbx_description
1 polymer ?
#
loop_
_entity_poly.entity_id
_entity_poly.type
_entity_poly.pdbx_seq_one_letter_code
_entity_poly.pdbx_strand_id
1 'polypeptide(L)'
;MTNAAFRKLTPTTDERLAELGLRRAVLDRAITAGIDARAASPPFGPTNAPGLLDWIHRVGTLRQLLAADGWERLDHWNAGLIRHPSRPLLLGTLQGNRGTGTPDAPLRSDYAKGPAIAAMMRDNDHDQFALFENARNEGLKLWFLVTYPLQLADRLVVLREVSQPEPTPQNQVIDRWAHRIPLPPMEFPQIKAPNVDVPEEVDVPVAFRR
;
A
#
# COMPACT_ATOMS: atom_id res chain seq x y z
N MET A 1 -9.06 13.06 -47.85
CA MET A 1 -9.83 12.89 -46.60
C MET A 1 -8.98 12.06 -45.67
N THR A 2 -8.31 12.70 -44.71
CA THR A 2 -7.27 12.10 -43.89
C THR A 2 -7.92 11.47 -42.66
N ASN A 3 -7.84 10.14 -42.58
CA ASN A 3 -8.28 9.37 -41.42
C ASN A 3 -7.31 9.69 -40.27
N ALA A 4 -7.70 10.62 -39.40
CA ALA A 4 -6.99 10.91 -38.16
C ALA A 4 -7.15 9.68 -37.27
N ALA A 5 -6.13 8.83 -37.26
CA ALA A 5 -6.04 7.67 -36.41
C ALA A 5 -6.29 8.07 -34.95
N PHE A 6 -7.30 7.47 -34.33
CA PHE A 6 -7.49 7.46 -32.88
C PHE A 6 -6.28 6.78 -32.23
N ARG A 7 -5.22 7.56 -31.99
CA ARG A 7 -4.16 7.15 -31.07
C ARG A 7 -4.79 7.15 -29.69
N LYS A 8 -5.18 5.97 -29.17
CA LYS A 8 -5.52 5.81 -27.75
C LYS A 8 -4.33 6.33 -26.95
N LEU A 9 -4.46 7.53 -26.37
CA LEU A 9 -3.49 8.05 -25.43
C LEU A 9 -3.47 7.08 -24.24
N THR A 10 -2.28 6.64 -23.84
CA THR A 10 -2.14 5.86 -22.60
C THR A 10 -2.66 6.73 -21.45
N PRO A 11 -3.59 6.22 -20.62
CA PRO A 11 -4.14 7.00 -19.53
C PRO A 11 -3.02 7.40 -18.56
N THR A 12 -3.07 8.65 -18.12
CA THR A 12 -2.17 9.21 -17.11
C THR A 12 -2.39 8.51 -15.76
N THR A 13 -1.40 8.62 -14.85
CA THR A 13 -1.54 8.07 -13.51
C THR A 13 -2.78 8.58 -12.78
N ASP A 14 -3.13 9.86 -12.94
CA ASP A 14 -4.28 10.45 -12.26
C ASP A 14 -5.62 9.98 -12.84
N GLU A 15 -5.70 9.76 -14.16
CA GLU A 15 -6.86 9.13 -14.79
C GLU A 15 -7.07 7.70 -14.28
N ARG A 16 -5.99 6.90 -14.20
CA ARG A 16 -6.04 5.54 -13.65
C ARG A 16 -6.46 5.51 -12.18
N LEU A 17 -6.05 6.49 -11.37
CA LEU A 17 -6.53 6.62 -9.99
C LEU A 17 -8.01 7.01 -9.93
N ALA A 18 -8.44 7.93 -10.80
CA ALA A 18 -9.82 8.40 -10.85
C ALA A 18 -10.79 7.27 -11.25
N GLU A 19 -10.37 6.34 -12.10
CA GLU A 19 -11.13 5.12 -12.42
C GLU A 19 -11.42 4.27 -11.17
N LEU A 20 -10.51 4.24 -10.19
CA LEU A 20 -10.68 3.59 -8.89
C LEU A 20 -11.45 4.44 -7.87
N GLY A 21 -11.89 5.64 -8.24
CA GLY A 21 -12.50 6.61 -7.33
C GLY A 21 -11.50 7.25 -6.37
N LEU A 22 -10.21 7.25 -6.71
CA LEU A 22 -9.13 7.78 -5.88
C LEU A 22 -8.59 9.11 -6.43
N ARG A 23 -8.13 9.95 -5.51
CA ARG A 23 -7.46 11.22 -5.82
C ARG A 23 -6.06 11.19 -5.24
N ARG A 24 -5.05 11.58 -6.03
CA ARG A 24 -3.65 11.65 -5.58
C ARG A 24 -3.49 12.41 -4.27
N ALA A 25 -4.15 13.56 -4.13
CA ALA A 25 -4.08 14.39 -2.93
C ALA A 25 -4.58 13.68 -1.65
N VAL A 26 -5.53 12.75 -1.76
CA VAL A 26 -5.98 11.93 -0.61
C VAL A 26 -4.89 10.95 -0.19
N LEU A 27 -4.23 10.32 -1.16
CA LEU A 27 -3.11 9.40 -0.91
C LEU A 27 -1.90 10.14 -0.33
N ASP A 28 -1.57 11.32 -0.87
CA ASP A 28 -0.50 12.18 -0.36
C ASP A 28 -0.72 12.49 1.13
N ARG A 29 -1.92 12.98 1.49
CA ARG A 29 -2.26 13.34 2.87
C ARG A 29 -2.20 12.15 3.82
N ALA A 30 -2.67 10.98 3.39
CA ALA A 30 -2.59 9.77 4.19
C ALA A 30 -1.13 9.35 4.44
N ILE A 31 -0.28 9.39 3.42
CA ILE A 31 1.15 9.07 3.55
C ILE A 31 1.83 10.07 4.49
N THR A 32 1.62 11.38 4.28
CA THR A 32 2.18 12.42 5.16
C THR A 32 1.80 12.19 6.61
N ALA A 33 0.52 11.93 6.92
CA ALA A 33 0.07 11.67 8.29
C ALA A 33 0.79 10.47 8.92
N GLY A 34 1.05 9.41 8.15
CA GLY A 34 1.82 8.26 8.61
C GLY A 34 3.29 8.58 8.87
N ILE A 35 3.95 9.32 7.97
CA ILE A 35 5.34 9.74 8.14
C ILE A 35 5.51 10.70 9.32
N ASP A 36 4.58 11.64 9.51
CA ASP A 36 4.60 12.54 10.66
C ASP A 36 4.46 11.76 11.98
N ALA A 37 3.58 10.74 12.01
CA ALA A 37 3.41 9.89 13.19
C ALA A 37 4.64 8.99 13.46
N ARG A 38 5.28 8.47 12.40
CA ARG A 38 6.57 7.78 12.50
C ARG A 38 7.62 8.70 13.12
N ALA A 39 7.70 9.94 12.66
CA ALA A 39 8.66 10.93 13.14
C ALA A 39 8.43 11.31 14.62
N ALA A 40 7.16 11.34 15.03
CA ALA A 40 6.75 11.61 16.40
C ALA A 40 6.90 10.40 17.34
N SER A 41 7.39 9.26 16.86
CA SER A 41 7.60 8.08 17.70
C SER A 41 8.53 8.38 18.87
N PRO A 42 8.19 8.00 20.11
CA PRO A 42 9.04 8.23 21.26
C PRO A 42 10.42 7.59 21.09
N PRO A 43 11.52 8.28 21.45
CA PRO A 43 12.89 7.78 21.24
C PRO A 43 13.21 6.54 22.07
N PHE A 44 12.57 6.37 23.21
CA PHE A 44 12.68 5.19 24.08
C PHE A 44 11.49 4.24 23.95
N GLY A 45 10.70 4.39 22.88
CA GLY A 45 9.60 3.49 22.57
C GLY A 45 10.09 2.13 22.05
N PRO A 46 9.20 1.14 21.93
CA PRO A 46 9.52 -0.14 21.30
C PRO A 46 10.06 0.02 19.88
N THR A 47 10.95 -0.87 19.44
CA THR A 47 11.58 -0.83 18.11
C THR A 47 10.60 -0.77 16.95
N ASN A 48 9.42 -1.39 17.08
CA ASN A 48 8.38 -1.39 16.05
C ASN A 48 7.42 -0.19 16.13
N ALA A 49 7.52 0.66 17.16
CA ALA A 49 6.61 1.79 17.37
C ALA A 49 6.54 2.76 16.18
N PRO A 50 7.67 3.17 15.54
CA PRO A 50 7.60 4.08 14.41
C PRO A 50 6.81 3.52 13.23
N GLY A 51 6.98 2.22 12.91
CA GLY A 51 6.25 1.56 11.84
C GLY A 51 4.77 1.34 12.17
N LEU A 52 4.46 1.04 13.44
CA LEU A 52 3.09 0.88 13.90
C LEU A 52 2.32 2.20 13.87
N LEU A 53 2.93 3.29 14.35
CA LEU A 53 2.34 4.63 14.33
C LEU A 53 2.09 5.12 12.91
N ASP A 54 3.04 4.89 11.99
CA ASP A 54 2.86 5.15 10.57
C ASP A 54 1.59 4.48 10.03
N TRP A 55 1.49 3.16 10.23
CA TRP A 55 0.34 2.40 9.77
C TRP A 55 -0.98 2.89 10.37
N ILE A 56 -1.04 3.11 11.69
CA ILE A 56 -2.25 3.60 12.38
C ILE A 56 -2.72 4.93 11.78
N HIS A 57 -1.82 5.90 11.68
CA HIS A 57 -2.18 7.25 11.23
C HIS A 57 -2.48 7.30 9.73
N ARG A 58 -1.76 6.52 8.91
CA ARG A 58 -2.03 6.43 7.49
C ARG A 58 -3.38 5.80 7.22
N VAL A 59 -3.68 4.65 7.82
CA VAL A 59 -4.97 3.96 7.68
C VAL A 59 -6.10 4.85 8.19
N GLY A 60 -5.94 5.47 9.37
CA GLY A 60 -6.93 6.36 9.95
C GLY A 60 -7.25 7.56 9.06
N THR A 61 -6.21 8.25 8.58
CA THR A 61 -6.35 9.43 7.71
C THR A 61 -6.94 9.05 6.36
N LEU A 62 -6.46 7.97 5.74
CA LEU A 62 -7.00 7.47 4.46
C LEU A 62 -8.49 7.17 4.59
N ARG A 63 -8.89 6.45 5.64
CA ARG A 63 -10.28 6.10 5.90
C ARG A 63 -11.14 7.33 6.15
N GLN A 64 -10.67 8.27 6.97
CA GLN A 64 -11.39 9.50 7.26
C GLN A 64 -11.66 10.32 5.99
N LEU A 65 -10.65 10.49 5.15
CA LEU A 65 -10.76 11.28 3.91
C LEU A 65 -11.69 10.63 2.90
N LEU A 66 -11.58 9.30 2.71
CA LEU A 66 -12.44 8.58 1.78
C LEU A 66 -13.88 8.42 2.30
N ALA A 67 -14.07 8.32 3.62
CA ALA A 67 -15.41 8.31 4.21
C ALA A 67 -16.16 9.63 3.98
N ALA A 68 -15.45 10.76 3.93
CA ALA A 68 -16.04 12.04 3.52
C ALA A 68 -16.52 12.04 2.05
N ASP A 69 -15.94 11.17 1.22
CA ASP A 69 -16.35 10.93 -0.18
C ASP A 69 -17.36 9.75 -0.30
N GLY A 70 -17.94 9.30 0.81
CA GLY A 70 -18.98 8.26 0.85
C GLY A 70 -18.47 6.82 0.90
N TRP A 71 -17.17 6.59 1.07
CA TRP A 71 -16.65 5.24 1.25
C TRP A 71 -16.96 4.69 2.65
N GLU A 72 -17.09 3.37 2.76
CA GLU A 72 -17.50 2.71 3.98
C GLU A 72 -16.35 1.94 4.62
N ARG A 73 -16.12 2.17 5.91
CA ARG A 73 -15.12 1.41 6.68
C ARG A 73 -15.52 -0.06 6.72
N LEU A 74 -14.57 -0.93 6.41
CA LEU A 74 -14.71 -2.38 6.56
C LEU A 74 -13.74 -2.87 7.63
N ASP A 75 -14.23 -3.18 8.83
CA ASP A 75 -13.40 -3.62 9.96
C ASP A 75 -13.27 -5.13 10.11
N HIS A 76 -13.51 -5.87 9.03
CA HIS A 76 -13.30 -7.31 9.04
C HIS A 76 -11.83 -7.62 9.39
N TRP A 77 -11.62 -8.40 10.46
CA TRP A 77 -10.30 -8.82 10.97
C TRP A 77 -9.30 -7.70 11.28
N ASN A 78 -9.78 -6.48 11.57
CA ASN A 78 -8.92 -5.31 11.76
C ASN A 78 -7.94 -5.07 10.59
N ALA A 79 -8.33 -5.44 9.36
CA ALA A 79 -7.47 -5.41 8.19
C ALA A 79 -7.21 -4.00 7.63
N GLY A 80 -7.72 -2.95 8.28
CA GLY A 80 -7.50 -1.57 7.84
C GLY A 80 -8.19 -1.21 6.52
N LEU A 81 -9.18 -1.99 6.07
CA LEU A 81 -9.82 -1.82 4.76
C LEU A 81 -10.93 -0.78 4.73
N ILE A 82 -11.15 -0.23 3.54
CA ILE A 82 -12.27 0.67 3.23
C ILE A 82 -12.87 0.31 1.87
N ARG A 83 -14.20 0.36 1.76
CA ARG A 83 -14.97 -0.09 0.61
C ARG A 83 -15.51 1.09 -0.18
N HIS A 84 -15.35 1.03 -1.50
CA HIS A 84 -15.94 2.02 -2.41
C HIS A 84 -17.49 1.95 -2.38
N PRO A 85 -18.22 3.08 -2.40
CA PRO A 85 -19.68 3.08 -2.24
C PRO A 85 -20.45 2.31 -3.32
N SER A 86 -19.99 2.39 -4.58
CA SER A 86 -20.72 1.85 -5.73
C SER A 86 -19.95 0.83 -6.59
N ARG A 87 -18.66 0.60 -6.31
CA ARG A 87 -17.79 -0.29 -7.10
C ARG A 87 -17.37 -1.47 -6.21
N PRO A 88 -17.14 -2.67 -6.77
CA PRO A 88 -16.68 -3.82 -6.01
C PRO A 88 -15.19 -3.69 -5.69
N LEU A 89 -14.81 -2.63 -4.96
CA LEU A 89 -13.42 -2.28 -4.65
C LEU A 89 -13.23 -2.12 -3.15
N LEU A 90 -12.18 -2.75 -2.65
CA LEU A 90 -11.63 -2.56 -1.31
C LEU A 90 -10.25 -1.92 -1.43
N LEU A 91 -9.95 -0.96 -0.57
CA LEU A 91 -8.62 -0.37 -0.45
C LEU A 91 -8.06 -0.63 0.95
N GLY A 92 -6.83 -1.14 0.99
CA GLY A 92 -6.01 -1.22 2.20
C GLY A 92 -4.68 -0.48 2.03
N THR A 93 -3.84 -0.56 3.05
CA THR A 93 -2.44 -0.09 2.99
C THR A 93 -1.50 -1.27 3.13
N LEU A 94 -0.36 -1.23 2.45
CA LEU A 94 0.62 -2.31 2.47
C LEU A 94 2.05 -1.76 2.46
N GLN A 95 2.94 -2.38 3.23
CA GLN A 95 4.37 -2.13 3.12
C GLN A 95 4.96 -2.99 1.99
N GLY A 96 5.53 -2.33 1.00
CA GLY A 96 6.21 -2.96 -0.13
C GLY A 96 7.71 -3.14 0.15
N ASN A 97 8.49 -3.10 -0.92
CA ASN A 97 9.95 -3.18 -0.91
C ASN A 97 10.56 -2.06 -1.79
N ARG A 98 11.87 -2.12 -2.05
CA ARG A 98 12.56 -1.16 -2.95
C ARG A 98 12.03 -1.12 -4.38
N GLY A 99 11.28 -2.14 -4.84
CA GLY A 99 10.63 -2.14 -6.15
C GLY A 99 9.34 -1.31 -6.20
N THR A 100 8.88 -0.79 -5.06
CA THR A 100 7.67 0.02 -4.97
C THR A 100 7.76 1.26 -5.88
N GLY A 101 6.71 1.53 -6.66
CA GLY A 101 6.65 2.71 -7.53
C GLY A 101 7.59 2.68 -8.74
N THR A 102 8.30 1.57 -8.97
CA THR A 102 9.12 1.37 -10.18
C THR A 102 8.44 0.33 -11.07
N PRO A 103 7.95 0.70 -12.28
CA PRO A 103 7.09 -0.15 -13.11
C PRO A 103 7.58 -1.60 -13.30
N ASP A 104 8.86 -1.77 -13.60
CA ASP A 104 9.45 -3.07 -13.96
C ASP A 104 10.27 -3.71 -12.84
N ALA A 105 10.34 -3.08 -11.65
CA ALA A 105 11.07 -3.63 -10.53
C ALA A 105 10.23 -4.69 -9.78
N PRO A 106 10.86 -5.75 -9.24
CA PRO A 106 10.16 -6.75 -8.43
C PRO A 106 9.52 -6.12 -7.20
N LEU A 107 8.18 -6.03 -7.21
CA LEU A 107 7.39 -5.59 -6.08
C LEU A 107 6.97 -6.77 -5.23
N ARG A 108 7.22 -6.69 -3.92
CA ARG A 108 6.78 -7.70 -2.97
C ARG A 108 6.27 -7.07 -1.69
N SER A 109 5.28 -7.69 -1.08
CA SER A 109 4.85 -7.34 0.27
C SER A 109 5.83 -7.85 1.33
N ASP A 110 6.10 -7.05 2.36
CA ASP A 110 7.12 -7.38 3.36
C ASP A 110 6.82 -8.66 4.17
N TYR A 111 5.55 -8.86 4.53
CA TYR A 111 5.10 -10.01 5.34
C TYR A 111 4.11 -10.92 4.61
N ALA A 112 4.08 -12.19 5.00
CA ALA A 112 3.08 -13.14 4.53
C ALA A 112 1.65 -12.69 4.90
N LYS A 113 0.67 -13.04 4.06
CA LYS A 113 -0.73 -12.64 4.25
C LYS A 113 -1.54 -13.74 4.91
N GLY A 114 -2.28 -13.34 5.93
CA GLY A 114 -3.19 -14.21 6.65
C GLY A 114 -4.42 -14.61 5.82
N PRO A 115 -5.24 -15.53 6.35
CA PRO A 115 -6.39 -16.10 5.64
C PRO A 115 -7.41 -15.05 5.21
N ALA A 116 -7.59 -13.98 6.00
CA ALA A 116 -8.51 -12.90 5.70
C ALA A 116 -8.16 -12.18 4.38
N ILE A 117 -6.91 -11.75 4.25
CA ILE A 117 -6.44 -11.06 3.05
C ILE A 117 -6.41 -12.01 1.86
N ALA A 118 -5.95 -13.26 2.04
CA ALA A 118 -5.97 -14.27 0.99
C ALA A 118 -7.40 -14.53 0.47
N ALA A 119 -8.39 -14.61 1.37
CA ALA A 119 -9.79 -14.81 1.00
C ALA A 119 -10.37 -13.64 0.20
N MET A 120 -9.97 -12.40 0.49
CA MET A 120 -10.39 -11.19 -0.22
C MET A 120 -9.69 -10.99 -1.56
N MET A 121 -8.51 -11.59 -1.75
CA MET A 121 -7.81 -11.57 -3.05
C MET A 121 -8.34 -12.59 -4.04
N ARG A 122 -9.19 -13.56 -3.61
CA ARG A 122 -9.65 -14.66 -4.47
C ARG A 122 -10.33 -14.17 -5.74
N ASP A 123 -11.04 -13.06 -5.63
CA ASP A 123 -11.78 -12.47 -6.75
C ASP A 123 -10.93 -11.46 -7.52
N ASN A 124 -9.66 -11.21 -7.15
CA ASN A 124 -8.77 -10.42 -7.99
C ASN A 124 -8.44 -11.21 -9.27
N ASP A 125 -8.56 -10.57 -10.42
CA ASP A 125 -8.23 -11.12 -11.73
C ASP A 125 -7.39 -10.11 -12.52
N HIS A 126 -6.87 -10.56 -13.66
CA HIS A 126 -6.08 -9.75 -14.60
C HIS A 126 -6.95 -8.82 -15.47
N ASP A 127 -8.26 -9.09 -15.59
CA ASP A 127 -9.14 -8.50 -16.60
C ASP A 127 -10.18 -7.55 -15.98
N GLN A 128 -9.77 -6.31 -15.67
CA GLN A 128 -10.73 -5.26 -15.28
C GLN A 128 -10.96 -4.16 -16.31
N PHE A 129 -10.26 -4.16 -17.46
CA PHE A 129 -10.43 -3.10 -18.47
C PHE A 129 -11.45 -3.42 -19.57
N ALA A 130 -12.07 -4.60 -19.56
CA ALA A 130 -13.17 -4.91 -20.46
C ALA A 130 -14.51 -4.68 -19.75
N LEU A 131 -15.00 -3.45 -19.81
CA LEU A 131 -16.42 -3.07 -19.67
C LEU A 131 -17.08 -3.42 -18.32
N PHE A 132 -17.28 -2.39 -17.50
CA PHE A 132 -18.29 -2.33 -16.42
C PHE A 132 -19.76 -2.52 -16.91
N GLU A 133 -20.00 -3.17 -18.06
CA GLU A 133 -21.33 -3.36 -18.64
C GLU A 133 -22.05 -4.62 -18.14
N ASN A 134 -21.36 -5.57 -17.48
CA ASN A 134 -21.97 -6.84 -17.09
C ASN A 134 -21.85 -7.12 -15.59
N ALA A 135 -22.61 -6.35 -14.80
CA ALA A 135 -22.80 -6.47 -13.35
C ALA A 135 -23.49 -7.79 -12.91
N ARG A 136 -22.97 -8.95 -13.30
CA ARG A 136 -23.57 -10.25 -12.97
C ARG A 136 -22.67 -11.25 -12.25
N ASN A 137 -21.39 -10.93 -11.97
CA ASN A 137 -20.57 -11.70 -11.01
C ASN A 137 -19.23 -11.01 -10.66
N GLU A 138 -19.27 -9.78 -10.14
CA GLU A 138 -18.04 -9.06 -9.78
C GLU A 138 -17.74 -9.20 -8.28
N GLY A 139 -16.91 -10.19 -7.93
CA GLY A 139 -16.37 -10.31 -6.59
C GLY A 139 -15.54 -9.09 -6.18
N LEU A 140 -15.36 -8.89 -4.87
CA LEU A 140 -14.67 -7.70 -4.34
C LEU A 140 -13.19 -7.70 -4.74
N LYS A 141 -12.73 -6.58 -5.30
CA LYS A 141 -11.36 -6.40 -5.77
C LYS A 141 -10.55 -5.67 -4.71
N LEU A 142 -9.54 -6.35 -4.16
CA LEU A 142 -8.68 -5.79 -3.14
C LEU A 142 -7.49 -5.06 -3.78
N TRP A 143 -7.38 -3.77 -3.50
CA TRP A 143 -6.29 -2.89 -3.87
C TRP A 143 -5.53 -2.43 -2.64
N PHE A 144 -4.25 -2.07 -2.83
CA PHE A 144 -3.43 -1.52 -1.76
C PHE A 144 -2.79 -0.20 -2.19
N LEU A 145 -2.83 0.79 -1.28
CA LEU A 145 -1.82 1.83 -1.24
C LEU A 145 -0.53 1.22 -0.70
N VAL A 146 0.41 0.93 -1.59
CA VAL A 146 1.70 0.34 -1.26
C VAL A 146 2.71 1.45 -1.03
N THR A 147 3.47 1.38 0.06
CA THR A 147 4.57 2.32 0.32
C THR A 147 5.83 1.60 0.76
N TYR A 148 6.97 2.21 0.51
CA TYR A 148 8.24 1.80 1.09
C TYR A 148 9.09 3.03 1.46
N PRO A 149 9.31 3.29 2.76
CA PRO A 149 10.18 4.38 3.21
C PRO A 149 11.66 4.00 3.05
N LEU A 150 12.40 4.85 2.34
CA LEU A 150 13.83 4.73 2.07
C LEU A 150 14.56 5.90 2.73
N GLN A 151 15.34 5.61 3.77
CA GLN A 151 16.18 6.61 4.42
C GLN A 151 17.42 6.87 3.56
N LEU A 152 17.59 8.11 3.11
CA LEU A 152 18.80 8.63 2.48
C LEU A 152 19.57 9.51 3.47
N ALA A 153 20.80 9.90 3.11
CA ALA A 153 21.71 10.65 3.97
C ALA A 153 21.15 12.02 4.41
N ASP A 154 20.33 12.66 3.59
CA ASP A 154 19.83 14.04 3.77
C ASP A 154 18.29 14.13 3.81
N ARG A 155 17.59 13.05 3.47
CA ARG A 155 16.12 13.03 3.43
C ARG A 155 15.53 11.63 3.57
N LEU A 156 14.24 11.58 3.86
CA LEU A 156 13.44 10.38 3.74
C LEU A 156 12.68 10.40 2.40
N VAL A 157 12.79 9.34 1.62
CA VAL A 157 12.03 9.17 0.38
C VAL A 157 11.00 8.07 0.58
N VAL A 158 9.72 8.34 0.33
CA VAL A 158 8.67 7.33 0.35
C VAL A 158 8.34 6.94 -1.08
N LEU A 159 8.75 5.73 -1.45
CA LEU A 159 8.31 5.07 -2.67
C LEU A 159 6.86 4.64 -2.51
N ARG A 160 6.06 4.74 -3.57
CA ARG A 160 4.62 4.51 -3.47
C ARG A 160 3.97 4.13 -4.79
N GLU A 161 2.91 3.35 -4.68
CA GLU A 161 2.02 2.99 -5.79
C GLU A 161 0.65 2.53 -5.28
N VAL A 162 -0.34 2.48 -6.17
CA VAL A 162 -1.61 1.79 -5.92
C VAL A 162 -1.62 0.52 -6.76
N SER A 163 -1.71 -0.64 -6.12
CA SER A 163 -1.54 -1.92 -6.81
C SER A 163 -2.55 -2.95 -6.38
N GLN A 164 -3.00 -3.74 -7.36
CA GLN A 164 -3.86 -4.90 -7.17
C GLN A 164 -3.00 -6.17 -7.25
N PRO A 165 -2.95 -6.98 -6.19
CA PRO A 165 -2.26 -8.26 -6.19
C PRO A 165 -3.05 -9.27 -7.03
N GLU A 166 -2.34 -10.23 -7.61
CA GLU A 166 -2.98 -11.48 -8.05
C GLU A 166 -3.43 -12.32 -6.84
N PRO A 167 -4.36 -13.27 -7.02
CA PRO A 167 -4.69 -14.26 -6.00
C PRO A 167 -3.42 -14.91 -5.45
N THR A 168 -3.20 -14.72 -4.15
CA THR A 168 -2.04 -15.21 -3.42
C THR A 168 -2.52 -16.16 -2.32
N PRO A 169 -1.99 -17.39 -2.23
CA PRO A 169 -2.35 -18.33 -1.17
C PRO A 169 -2.06 -17.76 0.23
N GLN A 170 -2.77 -18.27 1.23
CA GLN A 170 -2.50 -17.93 2.63
C GLN A 170 -1.04 -18.27 3.00
N ASN A 171 -0.48 -17.48 3.92
CA ASN A 171 0.88 -17.60 4.45
C ASN A 171 1.98 -17.39 3.40
N GLN A 172 1.63 -16.81 2.26
CA GLN A 172 2.58 -16.36 1.25
C GLN A 172 2.63 -14.83 1.22
N VAL A 173 3.78 -14.32 0.79
CA VAL A 173 3.94 -12.92 0.41
C VAL A 173 3.29 -12.70 -0.95
N ILE A 174 2.82 -11.48 -1.18
CA ILE A 174 2.41 -11.06 -2.51
C ILE A 174 3.67 -10.70 -3.28
N ASP A 175 3.92 -11.33 -4.41
CA ASP A 175 5.00 -11.01 -5.35
C ASP A 175 4.52 -10.93 -6.81
N ARG A 176 3.23 -11.22 -7.05
CA ARG A 176 2.56 -11.08 -8.34
C ARG A 176 1.43 -10.06 -8.26
N TRP A 177 1.32 -9.24 -9.31
CA TRP A 177 0.46 -8.06 -9.32
C TRP A 177 -0.28 -7.97 -10.63
N ALA A 178 -1.62 -8.04 -10.57
CA ALA A 178 -2.47 -7.90 -11.74
C ALA A 178 -2.36 -6.49 -12.32
N HIS A 179 -2.33 -5.48 -11.45
CA HIS A 179 -2.24 -4.08 -11.85
C HIS A 179 -1.31 -3.31 -10.92
N ARG A 180 -0.52 -2.40 -11.52
CA ARG A 180 0.33 -1.45 -10.81
C ARG A 180 0.08 -0.04 -11.32
N ILE A 181 -0.13 0.89 -10.41
CA ILE A 181 -0.23 2.33 -10.69
C ILE A 181 0.92 3.03 -9.93
N PRO A 182 2.12 3.09 -10.51
CA PRO A 182 3.25 3.80 -9.94
C PRO A 182 2.94 5.27 -9.72
N LEU A 183 3.34 5.80 -8.56
CA LEU A 183 3.23 7.20 -8.21
C LEU A 183 4.65 7.78 -8.06
N PRO A 184 4.88 9.06 -8.42
CA PRO A 184 6.13 9.72 -8.08
C PRO A 184 6.41 9.63 -6.58
N PRO A 185 7.66 9.40 -6.16
CA PRO A 185 8.02 9.32 -4.75
C PRO A 185 7.72 10.64 -4.03
N MET A 186 7.49 10.55 -2.73
CA MET A 186 7.39 11.73 -1.85
C MET A 186 8.68 11.90 -1.08
N GLU A 187 9.18 13.13 -0.98
CA GLU A 187 10.35 13.44 -0.19
C GLU A 187 9.94 14.17 1.10
N PHE A 188 10.59 13.82 2.19
CA PHE A 188 10.40 14.39 3.50
C PHE A 188 11.76 14.79 4.07
N PRO A 189 11.85 15.92 4.80
CA PRO A 189 13.09 16.30 5.47
C PRO A 189 13.55 15.19 6.41
N GLN A 190 14.87 15.11 6.65
CA GLN A 190 15.45 14.13 7.56
C GLN A 190 14.71 14.08 8.89
N ILE A 191 14.21 12.89 9.21
CA ILE A 191 13.83 12.53 10.56
C ILE A 191 15.11 11.97 11.17
N LYS A 192 15.79 12.74 12.04
CA LYS A 192 16.87 12.18 12.87
C LYS A 192 16.26 11.10 13.76
N ALA A 193 16.32 9.84 13.35
CA ALA A 193 16.24 8.75 14.30
C ALA A 193 17.52 8.82 15.16
N PRO A 194 17.45 8.65 16.50
CA PRO A 194 18.65 8.33 17.24
C PRO A 194 19.23 7.05 16.62
N ASN A 195 20.55 7.03 16.39
CA ASN A 195 21.25 5.83 15.94
C ASN A 195 20.75 4.64 16.76
N VAL A 196 20.08 3.70 16.10
CA VAL A 196 20.02 2.35 16.63
C VAL A 196 21.40 1.80 16.31
N ASP A 197 22.31 1.91 17.28
CA ASP A 197 23.47 1.04 17.31
C ASP A 197 22.91 -0.37 17.13
N VAL A 198 23.18 -0.96 15.97
CA VAL A 198 22.89 -2.38 15.73
C VAL A 198 23.57 -3.10 16.87
N PRO A 199 22.86 -3.78 17.78
CA PRO A 199 23.54 -4.58 18.78
C PRO A 199 24.36 -5.60 17.99
N GLU A 200 25.68 -5.61 18.19
CA GLU A 200 26.50 -6.73 17.74
C GLU A 200 25.78 -8.02 18.14
N GLU A 201 25.71 -8.99 17.23
CA GLU A 201 25.23 -10.33 17.56
C GLU A 201 26.05 -10.85 18.75
N VAL A 202 25.49 -10.74 19.95
CA VAL A 202 26.05 -11.38 21.13
C VAL A 202 25.67 -12.84 21.04
N ASP A 203 26.62 -13.65 20.59
CA ASP A 203 26.54 -15.10 20.63
C ASP A 203 26.64 -15.54 22.10
N VAL A 204 25.49 -15.76 22.75
CA VAL A 204 25.43 -16.24 24.13
C VAL A 204 25.41 -17.77 24.10
N PRO A 205 26.49 -18.46 24.52
CA PRO A 205 26.51 -19.92 24.53
C PRO A 205 25.52 -20.45 25.58
N VAL A 206 24.47 -21.13 25.12
CA VAL A 206 23.52 -21.82 25.99
C VAL A 206 24.13 -23.16 26.44
N ALA A 207 24.64 -23.19 27.67
CA ALA A 207 25.04 -24.45 28.30
C ALA A 207 23.80 -25.17 28.84
N PHE A 208 23.40 -26.27 28.19
CA PHE A 208 22.40 -27.18 28.74
C PHE A 208 23.00 -27.93 29.93
N ARG A 209 22.49 -27.69 31.15
CA ARG A 209 22.76 -28.54 32.30
C ARG A 209 22.00 -29.87 32.14
N ARG A 210 22.73 -30.98 32.28
CA ARG A 210 22.17 -32.31 32.58
C ARG A 210 21.99 -32.46 34.08
#